data_AF-A0A4Y3KQ47-F1
#
_entry.id   AF-A0A4Y3KQ47-F1
#
_cell.length_a   1.000
_cell.length_b   1.000
_cell.length_c   1.000
_cell.angle_alpha   90.00
_cell.angle_beta   90.00
_cell.angle_gamma   90.00
#
_symmetry.space_group_name_H-M   'P 1'
#
loop_
_entity.id
_entity.type
_entity.pdbx_description
1 polymer ?
#
loop_
_entity_poly.entity_id
_entity_poly.type
_entity_poly.pdbx_seq_one_letter_code
_entity_poly.pdbx_strand_id
1 'polypeptide(L)'
;MLPRTPDGRLAPPTSVVRDAHREHLTVHAWTFRRENTFLPTDLRRGDDPAGTGDLAAELRAFVGAGGDGLFTDNPDVAVAALGARP
;
A
#
# COMPACT_ATOMS: atom_id res chain seq x y z
N MET A 1 5.00 -7.38 -5.00
CA MET A 1 5.20 -6.54 -3.81
C MET A 1 4.07 -6.74 -2.81
N LEU A 2 2.83 -6.40 -3.17
CA LEU A 2 1.61 -6.81 -2.46
C LEU A 2 0.55 -7.27 -3.48
N PRO A 3 0.38 -8.58 -3.71
CA PRO A 3 -0.61 -9.07 -4.66
C PRO A 3 -2.04 -8.98 -4.09
N ARG A 4 -3.03 -9.19 -4.97
CA ARG A 4 -4.42 -9.43 -4.58
C ARG A 4 -4.74 -10.93 -4.70
N THR A 5 -5.55 -11.44 -3.78
CA THR A 5 -6.19 -12.76 -3.94
C THR A 5 -7.27 -12.70 -5.03
N PRO A 6 -7.80 -13.85 -5.51
CA PRO A 6 -8.88 -13.86 -6.50
C PRO A 6 -10.16 -13.09 -6.09
N ASP A 7 -10.45 -13.03 -4.79
CA ASP A 7 -11.55 -12.25 -4.20
C ASP A 7 -11.16 -10.79 -3.88
N GLY A 8 -9.99 -10.34 -4.35
CA GLY A 8 -9.57 -8.94 -4.31
C GLY A 8 -8.98 -8.47 -2.98
N ARG A 9 -8.77 -9.36 -2.02
CA ARG A 9 -8.16 -9.04 -0.72
C ARG A 9 -6.66 -8.88 -0.84
N LEU A 10 -6.02 -8.29 0.16
CA LEU A 10 -4.57 -8.24 0.22
C LEU A 10 -3.98 -9.65 0.45
N ALA A 11 -3.10 -10.09 -0.47
CA ALA A 11 -2.38 -11.35 -0.35
C ALA A 11 -0.97 -11.14 0.26
N PRO A 12 -0.30 -12.21 0.72
CA PRO A 12 1.05 -12.11 1.26
C PRO A 12 2.05 -11.49 0.25
N PRO A 13 3.04 -10.71 0.73
CA PRO A 13 4.05 -10.11 -0.13
C PRO A 13 4.78 -11.12 -1.01
N THR A 14 5.14 -10.70 -2.23
CA THR A 14 6.03 -11.49 -3.10
C THR A 14 7.50 -11.17 -2.81
N SER A 15 8.43 -11.95 -3.38
CA SER A 15 9.87 -11.72 -3.20
C SER A 15 10.43 -10.48 -3.89
N VAL A 16 9.66 -9.81 -4.75
CA VAL A 16 10.15 -8.75 -5.66
C VAL A 16 10.97 -7.67 -4.95
N VAL A 17 10.54 -7.18 -3.79
CA VAL A 17 11.27 -6.11 -3.08
C VAL A 17 12.55 -6.63 -2.42
N ARG A 18 12.51 -7.84 -1.83
CA ARG A 18 13.73 -8.53 -1.38
C ARG A 18 14.73 -8.74 -2.53
N ASP A 19 14.24 -9.16 -3.68
CA ASP A 19 15.07 -9.45 -4.83
C ASP A 19 15.65 -8.15 -5.44
N ALA A 20 14.90 -7.04 -5.40
CA ALA A 20 15.41 -5.71 -5.76
C ALA A 20 16.52 -5.24 -4.80
N HIS A 21 16.32 -5.41 -3.49
CA HIS A 21 17.32 -5.05 -2.49
C HIS A 21 18.62 -5.86 -2.63
N ARG A 22 18.53 -7.13 -3.04
CA ARG A 22 19.72 -7.95 -3.35
C ARG A 22 20.56 -7.39 -4.50
N GLU A 23 19.93 -6.67 -5.44
CA GLU A 23 20.60 -5.99 -6.55
C GLU A 23 20.86 -4.51 -6.23
N HIS A 24 20.79 -4.11 -4.96
CA HIS A 24 21.01 -2.75 -4.47
C HIS A 24 20.04 -1.70 -5.06
N LEU A 25 18.84 -2.12 -5.46
CA LEU A 25 17.80 -1.22 -5.97
C LEU A 25 16.86 -0.77 -4.88
N THR A 26 16.51 0.53 -4.89
CA THR A 26 15.44 1.11 -4.05
C THR A 26 14.09 0.96 -4.73
N VAL A 27 13.05 0.57 -3.97
CA VAL A 27 11.71 0.31 -4.48
C VAL A 27 10.75 1.41 -4.06
N HIS A 28 10.32 2.20 -5.05
CA HIS A 28 9.23 3.16 -4.91
C HIS A 28 8.01 2.69 -5.69
N ALA A 29 6.83 2.65 -5.07
CA ALA A 29 5.59 2.26 -5.76
C ALA A 29 4.62 3.43 -5.96
N TRP A 30 3.91 3.38 -7.07
CA TRP A 30 2.88 4.36 -7.46
C TRP A 30 1.61 3.63 -7.95
N THR A 31 0.39 4.11 -7.69
CA THR A 31 -0.03 5.22 -6.80
C THR A 31 -0.99 4.67 -5.74
N PHE A 32 -0.74 4.97 -4.47
CA PHE A 32 -1.64 4.62 -3.38
C PHE A 32 -2.78 5.61 -3.26
N ARG A 33 -4.00 5.09 -3.23
CA ARG A 33 -5.25 5.86 -3.35
C ARG A 33 -6.24 5.43 -2.29
N ARG A 34 -6.96 6.38 -1.70
CA ARG A 34 -7.90 6.12 -0.61
C ARG A 34 -9.28 5.64 -1.08
N GLU A 35 -9.61 5.81 -2.36
CA GLU A 35 -10.92 5.46 -2.88
C GLU A 35 -11.10 3.94 -2.96
N ASN A 36 -12.26 3.45 -2.51
CA ASN A 36 -12.57 2.02 -2.40
C ASN A 36 -12.29 1.24 -3.69
N THR A 37 -12.50 1.83 -4.86
CA THR A 37 -12.23 1.20 -6.16
C THR A 37 -10.78 0.70 -6.31
N PHE A 38 -9.81 1.40 -5.72
CA PHE A 38 -8.37 1.06 -5.83
C PHE A 38 -7.88 0.16 -4.68
N LEU A 39 -8.58 0.19 -3.56
CA LEU A 39 -8.22 -0.57 -2.36
C LEU A 39 -8.55 -2.07 -2.51
N PRO A 40 -7.79 -2.95 -1.83
CA PRO A 40 -8.19 -4.34 -1.69
C PRO A 40 -9.52 -4.42 -0.95
N THR A 41 -10.30 -5.46 -1.26
CA THR A 41 -11.69 -5.57 -0.78
C THR A 41 -11.80 -5.56 0.73
N ASP A 42 -10.81 -6.09 1.45
CA ASP A 42 -10.77 -6.10 2.91
C ASP A 42 -10.32 -4.79 3.56
N LEU A 43 -9.91 -3.80 2.77
CA LEU A 43 -9.61 -2.44 3.24
C LEU A 43 -10.64 -1.41 2.75
N ARG A 44 -11.69 -1.83 2.05
CA ARG A 44 -12.79 -0.94 1.66
C ARG A 44 -13.69 -0.64 2.85
N ARG A 45 -14.31 0.55 2.84
CA ARG A 45 -15.28 0.97 3.86
C ARG A 45 -16.56 1.45 3.20
N GLY A 46 -17.68 0.84 3.55
CA GLY A 46 -18.97 1.11 2.90
C GLY A 46 -18.99 0.69 1.43
N ASP A 47 -20.07 1.07 0.74
CA ASP A 47 -20.36 0.58 -0.63
C ASP A 47 -20.11 1.63 -1.73
N ASP A 48 -19.82 2.89 -1.37
CA ASP A 48 -19.50 3.94 -2.35
C ASP A 48 -18.12 3.63 -3.00
N PRO A 49 -18.04 3.41 -4.32
CA PRO A 49 -16.78 3.16 -5.00
C PRO A 49 -15.76 4.31 -4.90
N ALA A 50 -16.24 5.55 -4.74
CA ALA A 50 -15.41 6.73 -4.52
C ALA A 50 -15.21 7.05 -3.02
N GLY A 51 -15.85 6.28 -2.14
CA GLY A 51 -15.75 6.41 -0.69
C GLY A 51 -14.32 6.18 -0.18
N THR A 52 -14.01 6.78 0.98
CA THR A 52 -12.69 6.67 1.61
C THR A 52 -12.57 5.38 2.41
N GLY A 53 -11.74 4.45 1.95
CA GLY A 53 -11.39 3.23 2.67
C GLY A 53 -10.15 3.38 3.55
N ASP A 54 -9.55 2.25 3.93
CA ASP A 54 -8.39 2.18 4.84
C ASP A 54 -7.05 2.23 4.08
N LEU A 55 -6.75 3.39 3.50
CA LEU A 55 -5.45 3.65 2.89
C LEU A 55 -4.29 3.42 3.87
N ALA A 56 -4.46 3.80 5.13
CA ALA A 56 -3.41 3.69 6.15
C ALA A 56 -2.96 2.24 6.37
N ALA A 57 -3.89 1.27 6.33
CA ALA A 57 -3.57 -0.15 6.42
C ALA A 57 -2.79 -0.64 5.20
N GLU A 58 -3.13 -0.21 3.99
CA GLU A 58 -2.39 -0.59 2.78
C GLU A 58 -0.95 -0.07 2.80
N LEU A 59 -0.77 1.19 3.21
CA LEU A 59 0.55 1.81 3.34
C LEU A 59 1.43 1.08 4.37
N ARG A 60 0.88 0.73 5.53
CA ARG A 60 1.60 -0.06 6.55
C ARG A 60 1.97 -1.45 6.03
N ALA A 61 1.09 -2.10 5.28
CA ALA A 61 1.40 -3.40 4.67
C ALA A 61 2.54 -3.29 3.65
N PHE A 62 2.58 -2.21 2.88
CA PHE A 62 3.61 -1.98 1.87
C PHE A 62 4.98 -1.73 2.48
N VAL A 63 5.05 -0.81 3.45
CA VAL A 63 6.30 -0.52 4.18
C VAL A 63 6.72 -1.73 5.00
N GLY A 64 5.79 -2.46 5.62
CA GLY A 64 6.06 -3.71 6.32
C GLY A 64 6.59 -4.83 5.40
N ALA A 65 6.29 -4.78 4.10
CA ALA A 65 6.86 -5.66 3.09
C ALA A 65 8.26 -5.23 2.60
N GLY A 66 8.82 -4.15 3.16
CA GLY A 66 10.14 -3.61 2.84
C GLY A 66 10.13 -2.51 1.78
N GLY A 67 8.97 -1.92 1.44
CA GLY A 67 8.93 -0.80 0.50
C GLY A 67 9.65 0.43 1.03
N ASP A 68 10.49 1.05 0.19
CA ASP A 68 11.37 2.16 0.58
C ASP A 68 10.69 3.52 0.42
N GLY A 69 9.78 3.65 -0.54
CA GLY A 69 9.01 4.88 -0.74
C GLY A 69 7.75 4.67 -1.55
N LEU A 70 6.89 5.68 -1.55
CA LEU A 70 5.57 5.60 -2.17
C LEU A 70 5.10 6.94 -2.70
N PHE A 71 4.26 6.88 -3.73
CA PHE A 71 3.53 8.03 -4.26
C PHE A 71 2.05 7.92 -3.88
N THR A 72 1.51 9.00 -3.31
CA THR A 72 0.09 9.12 -2.97
C THR A 72 -0.35 10.58 -3.05
N ASP A 73 -1.60 10.78 -3.45
CA ASP A 73 -2.26 12.09 -3.41
C ASP A 73 -2.78 12.43 -1.99
N ASN A 74 -2.59 11.53 -1.02
CA ASN A 74 -2.98 11.70 0.39
C ASN A 74 -1.74 11.63 1.33
N PRO A 75 -0.76 12.55 1.17
CA PRO A 75 0.49 12.51 1.95
C PRO A 75 0.28 12.70 3.45
N ASP A 76 -0.77 13.42 3.85
CA ASP A 76 -1.19 13.57 5.25
C ASP A 76 -1.50 12.21 5.90
N VAL A 77 -2.24 11.35 5.18
CA VAL A 77 -2.55 9.99 5.63
C VAL A 77 -1.28 9.15 5.71
N ALA A 78 -0.37 9.28 4.76
CA ALA A 78 0.88 8.52 4.75
C ALA A 78 1.79 8.90 5.94
N VAL A 79 1.98 10.20 6.20
CA VAL A 79 2.77 10.68 7.34
C VAL A 79 2.17 10.21 8.66
N ALA A 80 0.85 10.32 8.81
CA ALA A 80 0.15 9.87 10.01
C ALA A 80 0.23 8.35 10.21
N ALA A 81 0.11 7.57 9.13
CA ALA A 81 0.07 6.11 9.18
C ALA A 81 1.44 5.46 9.45
N LEU A 82 2.51 6.05 8.91
CA LEU A 82 3.85 5.48 8.97
C LEU A 82 4.67 6.01 10.14
N GLY A 83 4.24 7.14 10.73
CA GLY A 83 4.96 7.83 11.80
C GLY A 83 6.32 8.26 11.27
N ALA A 84 6.43 9.50 10.80
CA ALA A 84 7.69 10.02 10.27
C ALA A 84 8.85 9.68 11.23
N ARG A 85 9.73 8.75 10.83
CA ARG A 85 11.07 8.70 11.40
C ARG A 85 11.83 9.83 10.70
N PRO A 86 12.25 10.88 11.44
CA PRO A 86 13.07 11.93 10.86
C PRO A 86 14.37 11.36 10.30
#